data_AF-A0A8X7S5R7-F1
#
_entry.id   AF-A0A8X7S5R7-F1
#
_cell.length_a   1.000
_cell.length_b   1.000
_cell.length_c   1.000
_cell.angle_alpha   90.00
_cell.angle_beta   90.00
_cell.angle_gamma   90.00
#
_symmetry.space_group_name_H-M   'P 1'
#
loop_
_entity.id
_entity.type
_entity.pdbx_description
1 polymer ?
#
loop_
_entity_poly.entity_id
_entity_poly.type
_entity_poly.pdbx_seq_one_letter_code
_entity_poly.pdbx_strand_id
1 'polypeptide(L)'
;MAALSFTHNYQPSDNRRGGSHHHRHGPVVEEIEGLIKVFNDGCVERPPIVPTVSATVHPSAKVTAFDVKLSNDTWARVYIPDAAAFSPSVTLPLLVYFHGGGFCVGSAAWSCYHDFLTDLAVKASCVVVSVNYRLAPEHRLPAAYDDGVNVVTWLMKQGSNGGYSWVSKCDLSNVFLAGDSAGANIAYQVALKLTSGASNLKGVILIHPFFGGEARTFSEKQQNSKSSALTLSASDTYWRLALPRGAGRDHPWCNPLISSSVRLPTTMVFMAEFDILRDRNMEMCKVMRSHGKRVEGIIHGGVGHAFHILDKSSVSRDRIHDMMCRLRNFIHP
;
A
#
# COMPACT_ATOMS: atom_id res chain seq x y z
N MET A 1 5.60 36.64 5.86
CA MET A 1 5.51 35.17 5.72
C MET A 1 4.25 34.84 4.95
N ALA A 2 4.37 34.52 3.66
CA ALA A 2 3.20 34.14 2.86
C ALA A 2 2.91 32.66 3.14
N ALA A 3 1.77 32.37 3.78
CA ALA A 3 1.27 31.01 3.93
C ALA A 3 1.01 30.43 2.53
N LEU A 4 1.48 29.20 2.29
CA LEU A 4 1.13 28.45 1.08
C LEU A 4 -0.39 28.24 1.08
N SER A 5 -1.06 28.74 0.05
CA SER A 5 -2.48 28.49 -0.18
C SER A 5 -2.66 27.05 -0.68
N PHE A 6 -3.00 26.13 0.21
CA PHE A 6 -3.34 24.73 -0.11
C PHE A 6 -4.79 24.61 -0.62
N THR A 7 -5.18 25.47 -1.56
CA THR A 7 -6.56 25.57 -2.02
C THR A 7 -6.80 24.66 -3.21
N HIS A 8 -6.75 23.34 -3.03
CA HIS A 8 -7.37 22.33 -3.90
C HIS A 8 -7.66 21.07 -3.05
N ASN A 9 -8.42 21.23 -1.95
CA ASN A 9 -8.89 20.09 -1.16
C ASN A 9 -9.95 19.34 -1.96
N TYR A 10 -9.59 18.17 -2.48
CA TYR A 10 -10.57 17.21 -2.95
C TYR A 10 -11.28 16.62 -1.73
N GLN A 11 -12.61 16.71 -1.65
CA GLN A 11 -13.35 15.89 -0.72
C GLN A 11 -13.71 14.58 -1.43
N PRO A 12 -13.22 13.41 -0.97
CA PRO A 12 -13.69 12.15 -1.48
C PRO A 12 -15.20 12.12 -1.34
N SER A 13 -15.91 11.87 -2.44
CA SER A 13 -17.34 11.63 -2.36
C SER A 13 -17.53 10.39 -1.48
N ASP A 14 -18.08 10.59 -0.29
CA ASP A 14 -18.64 9.51 0.50
C ASP A 14 -19.68 8.87 -0.42
N ASN A 15 -19.43 7.64 -0.89
CA ASN A 15 -20.31 6.95 -1.83
C ASN A 15 -21.56 6.47 -1.08
N ARG A 16 -22.13 7.32 -0.21
CA ARG A 16 -23.44 7.19 0.39
C ARG A 16 -24.48 7.45 -0.69
N ARG A 17 -24.65 6.48 -1.59
CA ARG A 17 -26.00 6.19 -2.08
C ARG A 17 -26.72 5.41 -0.98
N GLY A 18 -27.05 6.13 0.11
CA GLY A 18 -28.00 5.69 1.11
C GLY A 18 -29.41 5.84 0.56
N GLY A 19 -29.76 5.03 -0.42
CA GLY A 19 -31.14 4.73 -0.79
C GLY A 19 -31.47 3.37 -0.22
N SER A 20 -32.29 3.34 0.83
CA SER A 20 -32.90 2.11 1.36
C SER A 20 -33.88 1.54 0.33
N HIS A 21 -33.35 0.92 -0.72
CA HIS A 21 -34.06 -0.07 -1.50
C HIS A 21 -33.50 -1.42 -1.10
N HIS A 22 -34.29 -2.21 -0.37
CA HIS A 22 -34.05 -3.65 -0.22
C HIS A 22 -34.20 -4.33 -1.59
N HIS A 23 -33.26 -4.08 -2.49
CA HIS A 23 -33.02 -5.02 -3.57
C HIS A 23 -32.46 -6.27 -2.87
N ARG A 24 -33.26 -7.33 -2.85
CA ARG A 24 -32.73 -8.65 -2.52
C ARG A 24 -31.72 -8.98 -3.61
N HIS A 25 -30.44 -8.74 -3.34
CA HIS A 25 -29.37 -9.25 -4.17
C HIS A 25 -29.55 -10.77 -4.32
N GLY A 26 -29.05 -11.31 -5.43
CA GLY A 26 -29.04 -12.76 -5.63
C GLY A 26 -28.13 -13.47 -4.60
N PRO A 27 -27.86 -14.78 -4.74
CA PRO A 27 -26.95 -15.49 -3.83
C PRO A 27 -25.55 -14.87 -3.82
N VAL A 28 -24.93 -14.87 -2.62
CA VAL A 28 -23.51 -14.56 -2.44
C VAL A 28 -22.67 -15.65 -3.13
N VAL A 29 -21.72 -15.25 -3.97
CA VAL A 29 -20.82 -16.15 -4.71
C VAL A 29 -19.40 -16.17 -4.16
N GLU A 30 -18.97 -15.08 -3.53
CA GLU A 30 -17.68 -14.97 -2.84
C GLU A 30 -17.86 -14.11 -1.59
N GLU A 31 -17.22 -14.49 -0.50
CA GLU A 31 -17.27 -13.76 0.76
C GLU A 31 -15.94 -13.87 1.51
N ILE A 32 -15.55 -12.75 2.13
CA ILE A 32 -14.65 -12.76 3.27
C ILE A 32 -15.43 -12.11 4.40
N GLU A 33 -15.76 -12.90 5.41
CA GLU A 33 -16.68 -12.51 6.48
C GLU A 33 -16.26 -11.16 7.10
N GLY A 34 -17.23 -10.24 7.16
CA GLY A 34 -17.03 -8.89 7.67
C GLY A 34 -16.28 -7.92 6.74
N LEU A 35 -15.66 -8.37 5.65
CA LEU A 35 -14.83 -7.52 4.77
C LEU A 35 -15.46 -7.26 3.41
N ILE A 36 -15.96 -8.29 2.74
CA ILE A 36 -16.53 -8.16 1.40
C ILE A 36 -17.52 -9.29 1.12
N LYS A 37 -18.64 -8.96 0.48
CA LYS A 37 -19.58 -9.89 -0.12
C LYS A 37 -19.75 -9.56 -1.59
N VAL A 38 -19.70 -10.58 -2.44
CA VAL A 38 -19.93 -10.45 -3.88
C VAL A 38 -21.11 -11.32 -4.25
N PHE A 39 -22.08 -10.73 -4.92
CA PHE A 39 -23.33 -11.39 -5.32
C PHE A 39 -23.26 -11.83 -6.79
N ASN A 40 -24.07 -12.81 -7.17
CA ASN A 40 -24.07 -13.36 -8.53
C ASN A 40 -24.51 -12.34 -9.61
N ASP A 41 -25.22 -11.28 -9.22
CA ASP A 41 -25.63 -10.16 -10.06
C ASP A 41 -24.51 -9.12 -10.29
N GLY A 42 -23.34 -9.34 -9.68
CA GLY A 42 -22.18 -8.45 -9.77
C GLY A 42 -22.16 -7.36 -8.70
N CYS A 43 -23.16 -7.26 -7.83
CA CYS A 43 -23.12 -6.34 -6.71
C CYS A 43 -22.00 -6.72 -5.72
N VAL A 44 -21.38 -5.70 -5.13
CA VAL A 44 -20.31 -5.84 -4.13
C VAL A 44 -20.67 -5.00 -2.92
N GLU A 45 -20.74 -5.64 -1.76
CA GLU A 45 -20.90 -4.98 -0.46
C GLU A 45 -19.59 -5.04 0.30
N ARG A 46 -19.18 -3.91 0.88
CA ARG A 46 -18.01 -3.79 1.78
C ARG A 46 -18.46 -3.20 3.11
N PRO A 47 -18.60 -3.99 4.17
CA PRO A 47 -18.94 -3.47 5.49
C PRO A 47 -17.87 -2.47 5.99
N PRO A 48 -18.27 -1.38 6.66
CA PRO A 48 -17.34 -0.34 7.13
C PRO A 48 -16.60 -0.79 8.40
N ILE A 49 -15.63 -1.70 8.26
CA ILE A 49 -14.87 -2.24 9.41
C ILE A 49 -13.81 -1.29 9.95
N VAL A 50 -13.27 -0.42 9.10
CA VAL A 50 -12.33 0.63 9.49
C VAL A 50 -12.95 1.98 9.18
N PRO A 51 -13.02 2.90 10.15
CA PRO A 51 -13.53 4.24 9.90
C PRO A 51 -12.69 4.97 8.85
N THR A 52 -13.35 5.62 7.90
CA THR A 52 -12.72 6.61 7.03
C THR A 52 -12.66 7.96 7.74
N VAL A 53 -11.53 8.63 7.69
CA VAL A 53 -11.30 9.94 8.30
C VAL A 53 -10.96 10.99 7.25
N SER A 54 -11.27 12.25 7.52
CA SER A 54 -10.77 13.38 6.72
C SER A 54 -9.25 13.45 6.79
N ALA A 55 -8.63 14.27 5.93
CA ALA A 55 -7.19 14.50 5.98
C ALA A 55 -6.73 15.34 7.19
N THR A 56 -7.62 15.60 8.15
CA THR A 56 -7.32 16.41 9.34
C THR A 56 -6.40 15.64 10.28
N VAL A 57 -5.31 16.28 10.68
CA VAL A 57 -4.39 15.74 11.70
C VAL A 57 -4.55 16.47 13.02
N HIS A 58 -4.12 15.84 14.11
CA HIS A 58 -4.08 16.48 15.42
C HIS A 58 -3.14 17.71 15.40
N PRO A 59 -3.45 18.84 16.07
CA PRO A 59 -2.60 20.05 16.04
C PRO A 59 -1.16 19.84 16.53
N SER A 60 -0.90 18.80 17.32
CA SER A 60 0.45 18.45 17.76
C SER A 60 1.22 17.58 16.76
N ALA A 61 0.54 17.04 15.74
CA ALA A 61 1.18 16.29 14.67
C ALA A 61 1.95 17.30 13.80
N LYS A 62 3.28 17.15 13.72
CA LYS A 62 4.17 18.05 12.98
C LYS A 62 4.15 17.80 11.47
N VAL A 63 2.95 17.67 10.91
CA VAL A 63 2.70 17.27 9.53
C VAL A 63 1.42 17.92 9.05
N THR A 64 1.39 18.31 7.79
CA THR A 64 0.20 18.77 7.09
C THR A 64 -0.31 17.65 6.18
N ALA A 65 -1.63 17.38 6.19
CA ALA A 65 -2.23 16.41 5.28
C ALA A 65 -3.44 16.96 4.53
N PHE A 66 -3.60 16.54 3.27
CA PHE A 66 -4.68 16.95 2.38
C PHE A 66 -4.88 15.93 1.26
N ASP A 67 -6.07 15.95 0.64
CA ASP A 67 -6.44 15.04 -0.43
C ASP A 67 -6.34 15.72 -1.80
N VAL A 68 -5.73 15.02 -2.75
CA VAL A 68 -5.55 15.49 -4.14
C VAL A 68 -6.20 14.51 -5.11
N LYS A 69 -6.98 15.05 -6.05
CA LYS A 69 -7.52 14.27 -7.16
C LYS A 69 -6.45 14.13 -8.25
N LEU A 70 -6.12 12.91 -8.64
CA LEU A 70 -5.08 12.61 -9.63
C LEU A 70 -5.67 12.25 -11.00
N SER A 71 -6.81 11.56 -11.00
CA SER A 71 -7.59 11.20 -12.19
C SER A 71 -9.08 11.16 -11.81
N ASN A 72 -9.96 10.73 -12.73
CA ASN A 72 -11.38 10.58 -12.42
C ASN A 72 -11.64 9.56 -11.30
N ASP A 73 -10.90 8.46 -11.30
CA ASP A 73 -11.13 7.31 -10.43
C ASP A 73 -10.00 7.07 -9.41
N THR A 74 -9.00 7.96 -9.37
CA THR A 74 -7.85 7.86 -8.47
C THR A 74 -7.58 9.19 -7.79
N TRP A 75 -7.44 9.14 -6.47
CA TRP A 75 -7.01 10.25 -5.65
C TRP A 75 -5.94 9.77 -4.68
N ALA A 76 -5.25 10.69 -4.03
CA ALA A 76 -4.27 10.37 -3.01
C ALA A 76 -4.36 11.31 -1.82
N ARG A 77 -4.02 10.81 -0.64
CA ARG A 77 -3.77 11.63 0.54
C ARG A 77 -2.28 11.94 0.62
N VAL A 78 -1.95 13.22 0.69
CA VAL A 78 -0.58 13.71 0.79
C VAL A 78 -0.29 14.08 2.24
N TYR A 79 0.90 13.72 2.73
CA TYR A 79 1.41 14.08 4.06
C TYR A 79 2.76 14.76 3.90
N ILE A 80 2.90 15.97 4.46
CA ILE A 80 4.11 16.80 4.34
C ILE A 80 4.55 17.21 5.74
N PRO A 81 5.74 16.79 6.21
CA PRO A 81 6.28 17.26 7.48
C PRO A 81 6.41 18.78 7.51
N ASP A 82 6.04 19.39 8.63
CA ASP A 82 5.94 20.86 8.77
C ASP A 82 7.27 21.56 8.45
N ALA A 83 8.40 20.93 8.80
CA ALA A 83 9.73 21.45 8.51
C ALA A 83 9.96 21.73 7.01
N ALA A 84 9.37 20.93 6.11
CA ALA A 84 9.40 21.15 4.68
C ALA A 84 8.23 22.01 4.19
N ALA A 85 7.05 21.87 4.80
CA ALA A 85 5.88 22.67 4.46
C ALA A 85 6.16 24.18 4.62
N PHE A 86 6.88 24.58 5.68
CA PHE A 86 7.10 25.99 6.03
C PHE A 86 8.46 26.55 5.61
N SER A 87 9.34 25.74 5.01
CA SER A 87 10.64 26.20 4.49
C SER A 87 10.67 26.19 2.96
N PRO A 88 10.88 27.34 2.26
CA PRO A 88 10.88 27.40 0.81
C PRO A 88 11.98 26.58 0.12
N SER A 89 13.12 26.40 0.77
CA SER A 89 14.33 25.77 0.21
C SER A 89 14.49 24.29 0.56
N VAL A 90 13.62 23.72 1.40
CA VAL A 90 13.72 22.33 1.85
C VAL A 90 12.83 21.43 1.00
N THR A 91 13.45 20.44 0.36
CA THR A 91 12.79 19.30 -0.28
C THR A 91 13.08 18.03 0.50
N LEU A 92 12.13 17.09 0.54
CA LEU A 92 12.28 15.81 1.21
C LEU A 92 12.11 14.64 0.23
N PRO A 93 12.68 13.46 0.50
CA PRO A 93 12.38 12.26 -0.26
C PRO A 93 10.88 12.01 -0.39
N LEU A 94 10.48 11.48 -1.54
CA LEU A 94 9.09 11.15 -1.85
C LEU A 94 8.85 9.66 -1.65
N LEU A 95 7.88 9.33 -0.79
CA LEU A 95 7.39 7.97 -0.59
C LEU A 95 5.98 7.83 -1.16
N VAL A 96 5.81 7.06 -2.23
CA VAL A 96 4.48 6.72 -2.76
C VAL A 96 4.03 5.42 -2.08
N TYR A 97 2.96 5.50 -1.30
CA TYR A 97 2.46 4.40 -0.48
C TYR A 97 1.16 3.82 -1.06
N PHE A 98 1.09 2.49 -1.15
CA PHE A 98 -0.11 1.75 -1.54
C PHE A 98 -0.63 0.96 -0.34
N HIS A 99 -1.89 1.14 0.01
CA HIS A 99 -2.50 0.43 1.14
C HIS A 99 -2.77 -1.05 0.82
N GLY A 100 -2.76 -1.90 1.84
CA GLY A 100 -3.19 -3.30 1.79
C GLY A 100 -4.70 -3.49 1.65
N GLY A 101 -5.17 -4.72 1.92
CA GLY A 101 -6.59 -5.11 1.80
C GLY A 101 -6.89 -6.08 0.66
N GLY A 102 -5.90 -6.90 0.26
CA GLY A 102 -6.11 -7.98 -0.72
C GLY A 102 -6.60 -7.50 -2.09
N PHE A 103 -6.29 -6.25 -2.47
CA PHE A 103 -6.81 -5.52 -3.65
C PHE A 103 -8.32 -5.25 -3.64
N CYS A 104 -9.06 -5.76 -2.65
CA CYS A 104 -10.51 -5.77 -2.67
C CYS A 104 -11.13 -4.85 -1.63
N VAL A 105 -10.41 -4.48 -0.57
CA VAL A 105 -10.84 -3.55 0.47
C VAL A 105 -9.70 -2.57 0.80
N GLY A 106 -9.98 -1.56 1.62
CA GLY A 106 -9.01 -0.55 2.01
C GLY A 106 -9.32 0.82 1.42
N SER A 107 -8.68 1.84 1.97
CA SER A 107 -8.69 3.19 1.42
C SER A 107 -7.52 3.99 2.01
N ALA A 108 -7.00 4.96 1.26
CA ALA A 108 -6.08 5.96 1.80
C ALA A 108 -6.70 6.79 2.95
N ALA A 109 -8.04 6.80 3.07
CA ALA A 109 -8.77 7.48 4.15
C ALA A 109 -9.01 6.61 5.40
N TRP A 110 -8.68 5.32 5.40
CA TRP A 110 -8.85 4.49 6.60
C TRP A 110 -8.00 5.01 7.76
N SER A 111 -8.59 5.12 8.95
CA SER A 111 -7.95 5.70 10.14
C SER A 111 -6.61 5.03 10.47
N CYS A 112 -6.53 3.70 10.36
CA CYS A 112 -5.29 2.98 10.63
C CYS A 112 -4.12 3.38 9.71
N TYR A 113 -4.36 3.56 8.41
CA TYR A 113 -3.35 4.07 7.48
C TYR A 113 -3.09 5.56 7.73
N HIS A 114 -4.13 6.34 8.04
CA HIS A 114 -3.94 7.75 8.34
C HIS A 114 -3.02 7.98 9.53
N ASP A 115 -3.23 7.25 10.63
CA ASP A 115 -2.39 7.33 11.83
C ASP A 115 -0.96 6.88 11.53
N PHE A 116 -0.78 5.72 10.89
CA PHE A 116 0.54 5.19 10.57
C PHE A 116 1.34 6.09 9.63
N LEU A 117 0.70 6.62 8.57
CA LEU A 117 1.39 7.45 7.57
C LEU A 117 1.66 8.87 8.05
N THR A 118 0.84 9.41 8.94
CA THR A 118 1.13 10.65 9.69
C THR A 118 2.43 10.50 10.47
N ASP A 119 2.54 9.41 11.24
CA ASP A 119 3.73 9.09 12.02
C ASP A 119 4.96 8.84 11.13
N LEU A 120 4.79 8.09 10.05
CA LEU A 120 5.86 7.75 9.11
C LEU A 120 6.43 9.01 8.44
N ALA A 121 5.57 9.91 7.95
CA ALA A 121 6.02 11.15 7.31
C ALA A 121 6.95 11.96 8.23
N VAL A 122 6.56 12.11 9.50
CA VAL A 122 7.37 12.83 10.50
C VAL A 122 8.65 12.07 10.85
N LYS A 123 8.54 10.79 11.24
CA LYS A 123 9.67 10.00 11.76
C LYS A 123 10.71 9.70 10.69
N ALA A 124 10.29 9.44 9.46
CA ALA A 124 11.18 9.21 8.33
C ALA A 124 11.54 10.51 7.59
N SER A 125 10.98 11.66 7.96
CA SER A 125 11.25 12.96 7.32
C SER A 125 11.12 12.87 5.79
N CYS A 126 9.95 12.43 5.32
CA CYS A 126 9.65 12.26 3.90
C CYS A 126 8.23 12.77 3.59
N VAL A 127 8.00 13.18 2.33
CA VAL A 127 6.64 13.42 1.84
C VAL A 127 6.02 12.08 1.49
N VAL A 128 4.82 11.81 2.00
CA VAL A 128 4.09 10.57 1.71
C VAL A 128 2.91 10.88 0.79
N VAL A 129 2.77 10.14 -0.30
CA VAL A 129 1.59 10.15 -1.18
C VAL A 129 0.91 8.79 -1.08
N SER A 130 -0.16 8.71 -0.30
CA SER A 130 -0.96 7.50 -0.08
C SER A 130 -2.04 7.37 -1.14
N VAL A 131 -1.88 6.39 -2.03
CA VAL A 131 -2.71 6.24 -3.24
C VAL A 131 -3.99 5.47 -2.91
N ASN A 132 -5.14 6.05 -3.26
CA ASN A 132 -6.43 5.36 -3.22
C ASN A 132 -6.74 4.76 -4.59
N TYR A 133 -6.19 3.57 -4.85
CA TYR A 133 -6.32 2.84 -6.12
C TYR A 133 -7.67 2.14 -6.26
N ARG A 134 -8.04 1.77 -7.50
CA ARG A 134 -9.30 1.05 -7.78
C ARG A 134 -9.28 -0.38 -7.25
N LEU A 135 -10.38 -0.80 -6.63
CA LEU A 135 -10.50 -2.10 -5.98
C LEU A 135 -11.13 -3.17 -6.89
N ALA A 136 -10.72 -4.40 -6.67
CA ALA A 136 -11.37 -5.60 -7.17
C ALA A 136 -12.60 -5.97 -6.32
N PRO A 137 -13.58 -6.72 -6.87
CA PRO A 137 -13.62 -7.31 -8.21
C PRO A 137 -14.14 -6.41 -9.33
N GLU A 138 -14.62 -5.20 -9.03
CA GLU A 138 -15.10 -4.22 -10.03
C GLU A 138 -13.98 -3.84 -11.00
N HIS A 139 -12.76 -3.67 -10.46
CA HIS A 139 -11.56 -3.39 -11.22
C HIS A 139 -10.47 -4.41 -10.88
N ARG A 140 -10.57 -5.61 -11.48
CA ARG A 140 -9.55 -6.66 -11.37
C ARG A 140 -8.18 -6.18 -11.83
N LEU A 141 -7.13 -6.87 -11.40
CA LEU A 141 -5.77 -6.64 -11.88
C LEU A 141 -5.74 -6.76 -13.41
N PRO A 142 -5.04 -5.85 -14.12
CA PRO A 142 -3.97 -4.98 -13.62
C PRO A 142 -4.41 -3.56 -13.19
N ALA A 143 -5.70 -3.26 -13.00
CA ALA A 143 -6.18 -1.89 -12.77
C ALA A 143 -5.42 -1.15 -11.64
N ALA A 144 -5.23 -1.79 -10.48
CA ALA A 144 -4.48 -1.21 -9.37
C ALA A 144 -2.99 -0.92 -9.71
N TYR A 145 -2.37 -1.75 -10.55
CA TYR A 145 -1.00 -1.52 -11.02
C TYR A 145 -0.93 -0.35 -12.00
N ASP A 146 -1.91 -0.24 -12.88
CA ASP A 146 -1.97 0.85 -13.85
C ASP A 146 -2.23 2.18 -13.13
N ASP A 147 -3.08 2.20 -12.10
CA ASP A 147 -3.27 3.35 -11.22
C ASP A 147 -1.94 3.77 -10.58
N GLY A 148 -1.20 2.83 -10.00
CA GLY A 148 0.10 3.12 -9.39
C GLY A 148 1.14 3.67 -10.38
N VAL A 149 1.24 3.07 -11.58
CA VAL A 149 2.13 3.58 -12.65
C VAL A 149 1.71 4.99 -13.06
N ASN A 150 0.42 5.23 -13.23
CA ASN A 150 -0.12 6.53 -13.61
C ASN A 150 0.18 7.60 -12.56
N VAL A 151 -0.01 7.30 -11.27
CA VAL A 151 0.32 8.23 -10.17
C VAL A 151 1.79 8.58 -10.18
N VAL A 152 2.69 7.59 -10.19
CA VAL A 152 4.13 7.84 -10.14
C VAL A 152 4.58 8.62 -11.38
N THR A 153 4.12 8.23 -12.57
CA THR A 153 4.42 8.94 -13.83
C THR A 153 3.92 10.38 -13.81
N TRP A 154 2.73 10.61 -13.26
CA TRP A 154 2.16 11.95 -13.10
C TRP A 154 3.02 12.80 -12.16
N LEU A 155 3.39 12.28 -10.99
CA LEU A 155 4.25 12.99 -10.02
C LEU A 155 5.58 13.41 -10.64
N MET A 156 6.23 12.51 -11.39
CA MET A 156 7.50 12.81 -12.06
C MET A 156 7.36 13.91 -13.13
N LYS A 157 6.21 14.00 -13.81
CA LYS A 157 5.94 15.07 -14.79
C LYS A 157 5.64 16.42 -14.14
N GLN A 158 5.02 16.43 -12.95
CA GLN A 158 4.67 17.68 -12.24
C GLN A 158 5.90 18.52 -11.87
N GLY A 159 7.03 17.88 -11.52
CA GLY A 159 8.26 18.58 -11.18
C GLY A 159 8.89 19.40 -12.31
N SER A 160 8.52 19.13 -13.58
CA SER A 160 9.05 19.85 -14.75
C SER A 160 8.15 21.00 -15.23
N ASN A 161 6.88 21.04 -14.83
CA ASN A 161 5.85 21.87 -15.48
C ASN A 161 5.18 22.91 -14.55
N GLY A 162 5.82 23.29 -13.44
CA GLY A 162 5.21 24.26 -12.50
C GLY A 162 3.92 23.75 -11.86
N GLY A 163 3.86 22.44 -11.58
CA GLY A 163 2.71 21.75 -11.01
C GLY A 163 2.32 22.21 -9.60
N TYR A 164 1.48 21.42 -8.94
CA TYR A 164 0.99 21.73 -7.58
C TYR A 164 2.14 22.15 -6.65
N SER A 165 1.92 23.24 -5.90
CA SER A 165 2.96 23.86 -5.05
C SER A 165 3.59 22.87 -4.06
N TRP A 166 2.84 21.86 -3.61
CA TRP A 166 3.33 20.83 -2.71
C TRP A 166 4.31 19.85 -3.36
N VAL A 167 4.23 19.61 -4.68
CA VAL A 167 5.17 18.75 -5.39
C VAL A 167 6.57 19.37 -5.37
N SER A 168 6.67 20.70 -5.31
CA SER A 168 7.98 21.37 -5.15
C SER A 168 8.66 21.07 -3.81
N LYS A 169 7.95 20.46 -2.84
CA LYS A 169 8.52 19.96 -1.58
C LYS A 169 9.09 18.54 -1.69
N CYS A 170 8.86 17.87 -2.81
CA CYS A 170 9.33 16.53 -3.08
C CYS A 170 10.67 16.58 -3.82
N ASP A 171 11.69 15.91 -3.29
CA ASP A 171 12.90 15.61 -4.03
C ASP A 171 12.64 14.42 -4.97
N LEU A 172 12.28 14.73 -6.22
CA LEU A 172 11.99 13.73 -7.25
C LEU A 172 13.23 12.98 -7.77
N SER A 173 14.43 13.33 -7.28
CA SER A 173 15.61 12.47 -7.46
C SER A 173 15.67 11.34 -6.43
N ASN A 174 14.90 11.43 -5.35
CA ASN A 174 14.83 10.49 -4.24
C ASN A 174 13.42 9.93 -4.03
N VAL A 175 12.97 9.10 -4.98
CA VAL A 175 11.63 8.49 -4.97
C VAL A 175 11.68 7.04 -4.50
N PHE A 176 10.79 6.70 -3.58
CA PHE A 176 10.60 5.37 -3.02
C PHE A 176 9.16 4.92 -3.23
N LEU A 177 8.98 3.63 -3.52
CA LEU A 177 7.65 3.00 -3.51
C LEU A 177 7.52 2.15 -2.27
N ALA A 178 6.36 2.22 -1.62
CA ALA A 178 6.06 1.44 -0.45
C ALA A 178 4.63 0.93 -0.47
N GLY A 179 4.39 -0.09 0.32
CA GLY A 179 3.04 -0.51 0.66
C GLY A 179 3.07 -1.68 1.61
N ASP A 180 1.89 -2.09 2.06
CA ASP A 180 1.71 -3.29 2.84
C ASP A 180 0.78 -4.28 2.16
N SER A 181 0.97 -5.58 2.40
CA SER A 181 0.06 -6.62 1.87
C SER A 181 -0.11 -6.51 0.34
N ALA A 182 -1.34 -6.37 -0.14
CA ALA A 182 -1.63 -6.11 -1.55
C ALA A 182 -0.97 -4.83 -2.09
N GLY A 183 -0.86 -3.78 -1.26
CA GLY A 183 -0.15 -2.56 -1.59
C GLY A 183 1.36 -2.76 -1.80
N ALA A 184 1.99 -3.64 -1.02
CA ALA A 184 3.37 -4.06 -1.28
C ALA A 184 3.49 -4.81 -2.62
N ASN A 185 2.52 -5.66 -2.97
CA ASN A 185 2.47 -6.27 -4.29
C ASN A 185 2.33 -5.21 -5.41
N ILE A 186 1.48 -4.21 -5.23
CA ILE A 186 1.36 -3.07 -6.16
C ILE A 186 2.71 -2.35 -6.29
N ALA A 187 3.35 -1.97 -5.18
CA ALA A 187 4.65 -1.30 -5.19
C ALA A 187 5.70 -2.09 -5.97
N TYR A 188 5.75 -3.42 -5.77
CA TYR A 188 6.63 -4.33 -6.50
C TYR A 188 6.36 -4.32 -8.01
N GLN A 189 5.10 -4.48 -8.42
CA GLN A 189 4.73 -4.53 -9.84
C GLN A 189 4.89 -3.17 -10.55
N VAL A 190 4.57 -2.07 -9.87
CA VAL A 190 4.79 -0.71 -10.37
C VAL A 190 6.28 -0.45 -10.56
N ALA A 191 7.12 -0.84 -9.59
CA ALA A 191 8.57 -0.71 -9.72
C ALA A 191 9.12 -1.51 -10.92
N LEU A 192 8.65 -2.75 -11.15
CA LEU A 192 9.04 -3.54 -12.33
C LEU A 192 8.67 -2.85 -13.65
N LYS A 193 7.47 -2.28 -13.73
CA LYS A 193 7.01 -1.54 -14.92
C LYS A 193 7.84 -0.27 -15.16
N LEU A 194 8.14 0.50 -14.11
CA LEU A 194 8.85 1.78 -14.23
C LEU A 194 10.36 1.65 -14.45
N THR A 195 11.00 0.66 -13.85
CA THR A 195 12.43 0.39 -14.03
C THR A 195 12.79 -0.09 -15.44
N SER A 196 11.80 -0.61 -16.17
CA SER A 196 11.94 -0.91 -17.60
C SER A 196 12.00 0.37 -18.46
N GLY A 197 11.64 1.54 -17.92
CA GLY A 197 11.51 2.82 -18.63
C GLY A 197 12.34 3.98 -18.06
N ALA A 198 13.44 3.71 -17.35
CA ALA A 198 14.37 4.71 -16.79
C ALA A 198 13.77 5.64 -15.70
N SER A 199 13.19 5.07 -14.63
CA SER A 199 12.70 5.83 -13.47
C SER A 199 13.77 6.06 -12.38
N ASN A 200 13.76 7.24 -11.73
CA ASN A 200 14.61 7.60 -10.57
C ASN A 200 14.20 6.91 -9.24
N LEU A 201 13.75 5.65 -9.29
CA LEU A 201 13.37 4.91 -8.09
C LEU A 201 14.64 4.52 -7.30
N LYS A 202 14.77 5.05 -6.08
CA LYS A 202 15.90 4.76 -5.18
C LYS A 202 15.72 3.45 -4.41
N GLY A 203 14.48 3.12 -4.08
CA GLY A 203 14.18 1.87 -3.38
C GLY A 203 12.71 1.50 -3.36
N VAL A 204 12.46 0.25 -2.97
CA VAL A 204 11.11 -0.30 -2.77
C VAL A 204 11.03 -0.89 -1.37
N ILE A 205 9.96 -0.58 -0.64
CA ILE A 205 9.69 -1.04 0.72
C ILE A 205 8.43 -1.91 0.69
N LEU A 206 8.58 -3.17 1.05
CA LEU A 206 7.50 -4.16 1.00
C LEU A 206 7.17 -4.63 2.41
N ILE A 207 6.03 -4.23 2.95
CA ILE A 207 5.59 -4.63 4.30
C ILE A 207 4.63 -5.81 4.17
N HIS A 208 5.02 -6.99 4.62
CA HIS A 208 4.22 -8.22 4.51
C HIS A 208 3.66 -8.46 3.10
N PRO A 209 4.50 -8.49 2.04
CA PRO A 209 3.99 -8.51 0.67
C PRO A 209 3.01 -9.64 0.40
N PHE A 210 1.91 -9.31 -0.29
CA PHE A 210 0.86 -10.26 -0.65
C PHE A 210 1.25 -10.98 -1.94
N PHE A 211 1.93 -12.12 -1.78
CA PHE A 211 2.25 -13.07 -2.83
C PHE A 211 1.65 -14.43 -2.52
N GLY A 212 1.57 -15.30 -3.54
CA GLY A 212 1.02 -16.64 -3.42
C GLY A 212 1.62 -17.59 -4.45
N GLY A 213 0.87 -18.64 -4.73
CA GLY A 213 1.22 -19.71 -5.66
C GLY A 213 0.35 -20.93 -5.37
N GLU A 214 0.18 -21.82 -6.35
CA GLU A 214 -0.75 -22.93 -6.15
C GLU A 214 -0.27 -23.90 -5.05
N ALA A 215 0.99 -24.31 -5.13
CA ALA A 215 1.63 -25.12 -4.10
C ALA A 215 1.76 -24.33 -2.80
N ARG A 216 1.28 -24.88 -1.67
CA ARG A 216 1.31 -24.23 -0.35
C ARG A 216 2.66 -24.36 0.35
N THR A 217 3.15 -23.27 0.93
CA THR A 217 4.33 -23.26 1.80
C THR A 217 4.02 -23.90 3.16
N PHE A 218 5.05 -24.04 3.98
CA PHE A 218 4.90 -24.54 5.35
C PHE A 218 4.12 -23.56 6.22
N SER A 219 4.43 -22.25 6.18
CA SER A 219 3.72 -21.20 6.91
C SER A 219 2.22 -21.14 6.58
N GLU A 220 1.83 -21.35 5.31
CA GLU A 220 0.42 -21.41 4.90
C GLU A 220 -0.30 -22.62 5.49
N LYS A 221 0.37 -23.78 5.59
CA LYS A 221 -0.22 -25.03 6.13
C LYS A 221 -0.37 -25.00 7.64
N GLN A 222 0.57 -24.38 8.34
CA GLN A 222 0.50 -24.31 9.80
C GLN A 222 -0.62 -23.38 10.30
N GLN A 223 -0.98 -22.36 9.51
CA GLN A 223 -1.96 -21.32 9.91
C GLN A 223 -1.69 -20.78 11.32
N ASN A 224 -0.40 -20.52 11.61
CA ASN A 224 0.01 -20.16 12.95
C ASN A 224 -0.63 -18.84 13.38
N SER A 225 -1.44 -18.95 14.43
CA SER A 225 -1.85 -17.91 15.37
C SER A 225 -3.16 -17.17 15.08
N LYS A 226 -3.89 -17.00 16.18
CA LYS A 226 -5.05 -16.12 16.34
C LYS A 226 -4.70 -14.62 16.21
N SER A 227 -3.44 -14.26 15.96
CA SER A 227 -2.94 -12.87 15.93
C SER A 227 -2.58 -12.36 14.53
N SER A 228 -2.77 -13.16 13.46
CA SER A 228 -2.65 -12.69 12.08
C SER A 228 -3.99 -12.19 11.54
N ALA A 229 -4.01 -10.98 10.97
CA ALA A 229 -5.20 -10.43 10.32
C ALA A 229 -5.56 -11.16 9.00
N LEU A 230 -4.65 -11.97 8.46
CA LEU A 230 -4.85 -12.71 7.21
C LEU A 230 -4.91 -14.21 7.47
N THR A 231 -6.01 -14.82 7.02
CA THR A 231 -6.20 -16.27 6.99
C THR A 231 -5.97 -16.82 5.57
N LEU A 232 -5.74 -18.13 5.47
CA LEU A 232 -5.55 -18.79 4.17
C LEU A 232 -6.79 -18.68 3.28
N SER A 233 -7.99 -18.86 3.86
CA SER A 233 -9.25 -18.75 3.15
C SER A 233 -9.48 -17.34 2.61
N ALA A 234 -9.22 -16.30 3.42
CA ALA A 234 -9.30 -14.92 2.99
C ALA A 234 -8.30 -14.63 1.86
N SER A 235 -7.05 -15.10 1.99
CA SER A 235 -6.03 -14.99 0.94
C SER A 235 -6.49 -15.60 -0.38
N ASP A 236 -7.06 -16.81 -0.35
CA ASP A 236 -7.56 -17.48 -1.56
C ASP A 236 -8.72 -16.72 -2.20
N THR A 237 -9.66 -16.23 -1.40
CA THR A 237 -10.79 -15.41 -1.88
C THR A 237 -10.30 -14.10 -2.50
N TYR A 238 -9.37 -13.38 -1.85
CA TYR A 238 -8.77 -12.17 -2.40
C TYR A 238 -8.13 -12.42 -3.76
N TRP A 239 -7.35 -13.50 -3.93
CA TRP A 239 -6.75 -13.83 -5.22
C TRP A 239 -7.79 -14.16 -6.29
N ARG A 240 -8.84 -14.93 -5.96
CA ARG A 240 -9.95 -15.22 -6.90
C ARG A 240 -10.70 -13.97 -7.33
N LEU A 241 -10.85 -13.00 -6.43
CA LEU A 241 -11.51 -11.71 -6.72
C LEU A 241 -10.61 -10.76 -7.51
N ALA A 242 -9.30 -10.75 -7.24
CA ALA A 242 -8.36 -9.77 -7.80
C ALA A 242 -7.79 -10.16 -9.16
N LEU A 243 -7.46 -11.44 -9.39
CA LEU A 243 -6.85 -11.89 -10.65
C LEU A 243 -7.81 -11.80 -11.85
N PRO A 244 -7.30 -11.81 -13.10
CA PRO A 244 -8.15 -12.02 -14.27
C PRO A 244 -9.02 -13.27 -14.12
N ARG A 245 -10.24 -13.24 -14.66
CA ARG A 245 -11.13 -14.40 -14.62
C ARG A 245 -10.47 -15.62 -15.28
N GLY A 246 -10.50 -16.76 -14.60
CA GLY A 246 -9.88 -18.01 -15.07
C GLY A 246 -8.39 -18.14 -14.79
N ALA A 247 -7.72 -17.11 -14.25
CA ALA A 247 -6.32 -17.22 -13.83
C ALA A 247 -6.21 -17.91 -12.46
N GLY A 248 -5.21 -18.78 -12.32
CA GLY A 248 -4.81 -19.38 -11.05
C GLY A 248 -3.75 -18.56 -10.30
N ARG A 249 -3.39 -19.00 -9.10
CA ARG A 249 -2.41 -18.32 -8.23
C ARG A 249 -0.96 -18.45 -8.70
N ASP A 250 -0.69 -19.27 -9.72
CA ASP A 250 0.58 -19.25 -10.45
C ASP A 250 0.65 -18.16 -11.54
N HIS A 251 -0.35 -17.28 -11.62
CA HIS A 251 -0.23 -16.07 -12.41
C HIS A 251 0.96 -15.21 -11.90
N PRO A 252 1.80 -14.60 -12.77
CA PRO A 252 3.00 -13.83 -12.36
C PRO A 252 2.74 -12.63 -11.43
N TRP A 253 1.49 -12.18 -11.34
CA TRP A 253 1.06 -11.13 -10.40
C TRP A 253 0.86 -11.65 -8.98
N CYS A 254 0.55 -12.93 -8.83
CA CYS A 254 0.40 -13.62 -7.56
C CYS A 254 1.70 -14.33 -7.16
N ASN A 255 2.31 -15.08 -8.08
CA ASN A 255 3.51 -15.86 -7.81
C ASN A 255 4.75 -15.18 -8.40
N PRO A 256 5.58 -14.53 -7.58
CA PRO A 256 6.75 -13.78 -8.05
C PRO A 256 7.90 -14.70 -8.50
N LEU A 257 7.85 -16.00 -8.20
CA LEU A 257 8.92 -16.95 -8.49
C LEU A 257 8.95 -17.39 -9.96
N ILE A 258 7.88 -17.14 -10.71
CA ILE A 258 7.74 -17.53 -12.12
C ILE A 258 8.38 -16.48 -13.06
N SER A 259 8.70 -15.29 -12.56
CA SER A 259 9.32 -14.23 -13.37
C SER A 259 10.85 -14.31 -13.33
N SER A 260 11.50 -14.37 -14.50
CA SER A 260 12.93 -14.63 -14.66
C SER A 260 13.82 -13.38 -14.71
N SER A 261 13.26 -12.17 -14.64
CA SER A 261 14.05 -10.93 -14.69
C SER A 261 13.44 -9.84 -13.82
N VAL A 262 13.95 -9.73 -12.59
CA VAL A 262 13.60 -8.66 -11.66
C VAL A 262 14.61 -7.52 -11.86
N ARG A 263 14.23 -6.38 -12.45
CA ARG A 263 15.07 -5.16 -12.46
C ARG A 263 14.63 -4.18 -11.38
N LEU A 264 14.60 -4.61 -10.12
CA LEU A 264 14.21 -3.73 -9.01
C LEU A 264 15.40 -2.95 -8.44
N PRO A 265 15.15 -1.73 -7.90
CA PRO A 265 16.14 -1.02 -7.09
C PRO A 265 16.37 -1.77 -5.76
N THR A 266 17.20 -1.20 -4.88
CA THR A 266 17.37 -1.75 -3.53
C THR A 266 16.00 -1.96 -2.88
N THR A 267 15.77 -3.14 -2.31
CA THR A 267 14.46 -3.51 -1.77
C THR A 267 14.58 -3.87 -0.29
N MET A 268 13.69 -3.32 0.53
CA MET A 268 13.53 -3.73 1.92
C MET A 268 12.21 -4.49 2.07
N VAL A 269 12.24 -5.62 2.79
CA VAL A 269 11.09 -6.49 2.99
C VAL A 269 10.90 -6.75 4.47
N PHE A 270 9.76 -6.33 5.02
CA PHE A 270 9.33 -6.69 6.37
C PHE A 270 8.42 -7.91 6.32
N MET A 271 8.68 -8.86 7.21
CA MET A 271 7.94 -10.09 7.39
C MET A 271 7.54 -10.20 8.86
N ALA A 272 6.35 -10.75 9.12
CA ALA A 272 5.89 -11.05 10.47
C ALA A 272 6.03 -12.55 10.75
N GLU A 273 6.48 -12.91 11.95
CA GLU A 273 6.73 -14.31 12.33
C GLU A 273 5.51 -15.21 12.15
N PHE A 274 4.32 -14.68 12.49
CA PHE A 274 3.05 -15.40 12.42
C PHE A 274 2.23 -15.10 11.16
N ASP A 275 2.83 -14.47 10.16
CA ASP A 275 2.18 -14.28 8.86
C ASP A 275 2.19 -15.58 8.06
N ILE A 276 1.03 -15.99 7.52
CA ILE A 276 0.93 -17.16 6.62
C ILE A 276 1.79 -17.00 5.37
N LEU A 277 2.11 -15.76 4.97
CA LEU A 277 2.90 -15.43 3.79
C LEU A 277 4.39 -15.31 4.07
N ARG A 278 4.83 -15.53 5.32
CA ARG A 278 6.24 -15.39 5.71
C ARG A 278 7.15 -16.18 4.77
N ASP A 279 6.86 -17.46 4.56
CA ASP A 279 7.74 -18.30 3.73
C ASP A 279 7.73 -17.87 2.25
N ARG A 280 6.59 -17.39 1.72
CA ARG A 280 6.51 -16.80 0.36
C ARG A 280 7.45 -15.60 0.21
N ASN A 281 7.46 -14.75 1.21
CA ASN A 281 8.26 -13.53 1.22
C ASN A 281 9.76 -13.87 1.40
N MET A 282 10.09 -14.91 2.15
CA MET A 282 11.46 -15.45 2.24
C MET A 282 11.92 -16.04 0.90
N GLU A 283 11.08 -16.82 0.22
CA GLU A 283 11.35 -17.38 -1.10
C GLU A 283 11.60 -16.28 -2.13
N MET A 284 10.73 -15.26 -2.18
CA MET A 284 10.93 -14.09 -3.04
C MET A 284 12.26 -13.40 -2.75
N CYS A 285 12.58 -13.12 -1.48
CA CYS A 285 13.85 -12.49 -1.11
C CYS A 285 15.05 -13.33 -1.58
N LYS A 286 14.97 -14.66 -1.45
CA LYS A 286 16.02 -15.58 -1.90
C LYS A 286 16.21 -15.52 -3.42
N VAL A 287 15.11 -15.54 -4.19
CA VAL A 287 15.15 -15.43 -5.65
C VAL A 287 15.69 -14.07 -6.09
N MET A 288 15.29 -12.97 -5.46
CA MET A 288 15.83 -11.65 -5.80
C MET A 288 17.34 -11.56 -5.55
N ARG A 289 17.82 -12.11 -4.42
CA ARG A 289 19.25 -12.16 -4.10
C ARG A 289 20.04 -13.04 -5.07
N SER A 290 19.49 -14.17 -5.52
CA SER A 290 20.16 -15.03 -6.50
C SER A 290 20.33 -14.36 -7.87
N HIS A 291 19.54 -13.33 -8.16
CA HIS A 291 19.69 -12.46 -9.34
C HIS A 291 20.54 -11.21 -9.06
N GLY A 292 21.36 -11.22 -8.01
CA GLY A 292 22.30 -10.14 -7.67
C GLY A 292 21.65 -8.86 -7.15
N LYS A 293 20.39 -8.90 -6.70
CA LYS A 293 19.71 -7.71 -6.16
C LYS A 293 19.99 -7.53 -4.68
N ARG A 294 20.15 -6.26 -4.28
CA ARG A 294 20.25 -5.88 -2.86
C ARG A 294 18.86 -5.94 -2.22
N VAL A 295 18.65 -6.95 -1.39
CA VAL A 295 17.41 -7.15 -0.63
C VAL A 295 17.71 -7.32 0.85
N GLU A 296 17.21 -6.39 1.66
CA GLU A 296 17.20 -6.50 3.12
C GLU A 296 15.87 -7.13 3.56
N GLY A 297 15.93 -8.28 4.22
CA GLY A 297 14.74 -8.97 4.73
C GLY A 297 14.75 -8.98 6.25
N ILE A 298 13.69 -8.48 6.87
CA ILE A 298 13.55 -8.36 8.32
C ILE A 298 12.35 -9.19 8.77
N ILE A 299 12.52 -10.03 9.79
CA ILE A 299 11.43 -10.79 10.41
C ILE A 299 11.17 -10.20 11.80
N HIS A 300 9.97 -9.68 12.04
CA HIS A 300 9.52 -9.24 13.35
C HIS A 300 8.85 -10.38 14.10
N GLY A 301 9.45 -10.75 15.24
CA GLY A 301 8.94 -11.81 16.12
C GLY A 301 7.74 -11.38 16.97
N GLY A 302 6.82 -12.32 17.21
CA GLY A 302 5.66 -12.17 18.09
C GLY A 302 4.44 -11.48 17.48
N VAL A 303 4.46 -11.18 16.17
CA VAL A 303 3.44 -10.39 15.48
C VAL A 303 2.94 -11.09 14.22
N GLY A 304 1.73 -10.73 13.78
CA GLY A 304 1.06 -11.27 12.60
C GLY A 304 0.97 -10.30 11.43
N HIS A 305 0.25 -10.71 10.37
CA HIS A 305 0.06 -9.89 9.18
C HIS A 305 -0.55 -8.53 9.52
N ALA A 306 -0.03 -7.46 8.90
CA ALA A 306 -0.45 -6.08 9.08
C ALA A 306 -0.44 -5.53 10.54
N PHE A 307 0.40 -6.09 11.43
CA PHE A 307 0.47 -5.65 12.83
C PHE A 307 0.69 -4.14 13.01
N HIS A 308 1.45 -3.51 12.11
CA HIS A 308 1.82 -2.10 12.18
C HIS A 308 0.65 -1.11 12.08
N ILE A 309 -0.49 -1.57 11.56
CA ILE A 309 -1.71 -0.76 11.39
C ILE A 309 -2.92 -1.35 12.14
N LEU A 310 -2.93 -2.67 12.42
CA LEU A 310 -4.10 -3.35 13.00
C LEU A 310 -3.91 -3.82 14.46
N ASP A 311 -2.68 -3.96 14.95
CA ASP A 311 -2.43 -4.47 16.31
C ASP A 311 -1.88 -3.37 17.24
N LYS A 312 -2.57 -3.19 18.37
CA LYS A 312 -2.24 -2.18 19.40
C LYS A 312 -1.49 -2.77 20.59
N SER A 313 -1.13 -4.05 20.56
CA SER A 313 -0.37 -4.72 21.60
C SER A 313 0.99 -4.05 21.87
N SER A 314 1.53 -4.23 23.07
CA SER A 314 2.87 -3.73 23.40
C SER A 314 3.95 -4.31 22.49
N VAL A 315 3.85 -5.60 22.18
CA VAL A 315 4.76 -6.28 21.25
C VAL A 315 4.75 -5.58 19.89
N SER A 316 3.57 -5.31 19.34
CA SER A 316 3.45 -4.59 18.07
C SER A 316 4.02 -3.19 18.12
N ARG A 317 3.84 -2.44 19.22
CA ARG A 317 4.45 -1.10 19.39
C ARG A 317 5.97 -1.13 19.31
N ASP A 318 6.62 -2.11 19.96
CA ASP A 318 8.08 -2.24 19.93
C ASP A 318 8.58 -2.57 18.52
N ARG A 319 7.86 -3.45 17.80
CA ARG A 319 8.18 -3.80 16.41
C ARG A 319 7.94 -2.63 15.44
N ILE A 320 6.90 -1.83 15.65
CA ILE A 320 6.64 -0.61 14.89
C ILE A 320 7.78 0.41 15.10
N HIS A 321 8.31 0.53 16.33
CA HIS A 321 9.43 1.43 16.60
C HIS A 321 10.69 1.02 15.81
N ASP A 322 11.09 -0.25 15.86
CA ASP A 322 12.20 -0.77 15.05
C ASP A 322 11.95 -0.59 13.54
N MET A 323 10.73 -0.88 13.07
CA MET A 323 10.34 -0.66 11.67
C MET A 323 10.54 0.81 11.25
N MET A 324 10.07 1.78 12.04
CA MET A 324 10.22 3.21 11.73
C MET A 324 11.70 3.64 11.66
N CYS A 325 12.55 3.13 12.56
CA CYS A 325 13.98 3.41 12.53
C CYS A 325 14.64 2.88 11.24
N ARG A 326 14.30 1.66 10.81
CA ARG A 326 14.81 1.07 9.57
C ARG A 326 14.31 1.80 8.33
N LEU A 327 13.02 2.15 8.30
CA LEU A 327 12.43 2.94 7.21
C LEU A 327 13.15 4.27 7.04
N ARG A 328 13.41 4.99 8.14
CA ARG A 328 14.17 6.24 8.11
C ARG A 328 15.57 6.04 7.53
N ASN A 329 16.32 5.05 8.01
CA ASN A 329 17.69 4.80 7.55
C ASN A 329 17.75 4.38 6.07
N PHE A 330 16.72 3.70 5.58
CA PHE A 330 16.67 3.30 4.17
C PHE A 330 16.27 4.43 3.22
N ILE A 331 15.42 5.35 3.69
CA ILE A 331 15.03 6.54 2.93
C ILE A 331 16.17 7.57 2.93
N HIS A 332 16.98 7.60 3.99
CA HIS A 332 18.16 8.47 4.16
C HIS A 332 19.43 7.63 4.39
N PRO A 333 19.92 6.93 3.36
CA PRO A 333 21.02 5.96 3.46
C PRO A 333 22.40 6.58 3.73
#